data_AF-A0A952XZM9-F1
#
_entry.id   AF-A0A952XZM9-F1
#
_cell.length_a   1.000
_cell.length_b   1.000
_cell.length_c   1.000
_cell.angle_alpha   90.00
_cell.angle_beta   90.00
_cell.angle_gamma   90.00
#
_symmetry.space_group_name_H-M   'P 1'
#
loop_
_entity.id
_entity.type
_entity.pdbx_description
1 polymer ?
#
loop_
_entity_poly.entity_id
_entity_poly.type
_entity_poly.pdbx_seq_one_letter_code
_entity_poly.pdbx_strand_id
1 'polypeptide(L)'
;IDGRCITSIKGRLQPARFWTLTIYDGRGRLIENPAARYALTSAEVVYDKNGEVNIWLSPRTHAGNWLPTGESERIVAIFRLYDTPTGVARSEAAEMPRITREACP
;
A
#
# COMPACT_ATOMS: atom_id res chain seq x y z
N ILE A 1 -7.97 -0.53 8.14
CA ILE A 1 -6.97 -1.41 8.77
C ILE A 1 -6.60 -0.80 10.12
N ASP A 2 -6.21 -1.57 11.14
CA ASP A 2 -5.67 -0.99 12.39
C ASP A 2 -4.21 -0.60 12.14
N GLY A 3 -3.88 0.69 12.28
CA GLY A 3 -2.55 1.23 11.99
C GLY A 3 -1.52 1.00 13.09
N ARG A 4 -1.90 0.41 14.22
CA ARG A 4 -0.95 -0.03 15.27
C ARG A 4 -0.36 -1.41 14.97
N CYS A 5 -1.04 -2.20 14.15
CA CYS A 5 -0.58 -3.51 13.71
C CYS A 5 0.39 -3.40 12.51
N ILE A 6 1.29 -4.37 12.40
CA ILE A 6 2.07 -4.62 11.18
C ILE A 6 1.15 -5.33 10.19
N THR A 7 0.94 -4.71 9.02
CA THR A 7 0.12 -5.26 7.93
C THR A 7 0.96 -5.30 6.66
N SER A 8 0.89 -6.40 5.89
CA SER A 8 1.49 -6.52 4.57
C SER A 8 0.42 -6.40 3.49
N ILE A 9 0.77 -5.73 2.38
CA ILE A 9 0.04 -5.78 1.11
C ILE A 9 0.94 -6.49 0.11
N LYS A 10 0.57 -7.71 -0.27
CA LYS A 10 1.41 -8.56 -1.11
C LYS A 10 0.67 -9.11 -2.32
N GLY A 11 1.29 -9.02 -3.49
CA GLY A 11 0.84 -9.70 -4.70
C GLY A 11 1.28 -9.00 -5.98
N ARG A 12 0.84 -9.52 -7.12
CA ARG A 12 0.99 -8.84 -8.41
C ARG A 12 0.01 -7.68 -8.48
N LEU A 13 0.46 -6.56 -9.03
CA LEU A 13 -0.38 -5.39 -9.24
C LEU A 13 -0.95 -5.40 -10.66
N GLN A 14 -2.16 -4.87 -10.80
CA GLN A 14 -2.80 -4.71 -12.09
C GLN A 14 -1.95 -3.84 -13.04
N PRO A 15 -1.96 -4.12 -14.34
CA PRO A 15 -1.22 -3.34 -15.31
C PRO A 15 -1.77 -1.91 -15.36
N ALA A 16 -0.90 -0.94 -15.11
CA ALA A 16 -1.13 0.48 -15.27
C ALA A 16 0.19 1.13 -15.67
N ARG A 17 0.14 2.21 -16.45
CA ARG A 17 1.36 2.97 -16.79
C ARG A 17 2.02 3.55 -15.53
N PHE A 18 1.21 3.95 -14.56
CA PHE A 18 1.67 4.47 -13.28
C PHE A 18 0.65 4.15 -12.17
N TRP A 19 1.12 3.99 -10.93
CA TRP A 19 0.24 3.83 -9.79
C TRP A 19 0.80 4.50 -8.54
N THR A 20 -0.12 4.81 -7.60
CA THR A 20 0.23 5.30 -6.26
C THR A 20 -0.52 4.53 -5.19
N LEU A 21 0.14 4.21 -4.08
CA LEU A 21 -0.49 3.76 -2.84
C LEU A 21 -0.27 4.82 -1.76
N THR A 22 -1.34 5.36 -1.19
CA THR A 22 -1.28 6.40 -0.14
C THR A 22 -2.03 5.94 1.10
N ILE A 23 -1.50 6.23 2.28
CA ILE A 23 -2.15 5.93 3.56
C ILE A 23 -2.74 7.20 4.16
N TYR A 24 -3.98 7.10 4.60
CA TYR A 24 -4.72 8.14 5.31
C TYR A 24 -5.17 7.63 6.68
N ASP A 25 -5.37 8.53 7.62
CA ASP A 25 -6.04 8.23 8.89
C ASP A 25 -7.54 7.92 8.68
N GLY A 26 -8.23 7.55 9.76
CA GLY A 26 -9.67 7.29 9.74
C GLY A 26 -10.55 8.49 9.38
N ARG A 27 -9.97 9.70 9.29
CA ARG A 27 -10.65 10.95 8.91
C ARG A 27 -10.28 11.40 7.49
N GLY A 28 -9.51 10.61 6.75
CA GLY A 28 -9.10 10.92 5.38
C GLY A 28 -7.95 11.93 5.27
N ARG A 29 -7.20 12.17 6.35
CA ARG A 29 -6.03 13.06 6.36
C ARG A 29 -4.75 12.25 6.19
N LEU A 30 -3.71 12.87 5.62
CA LEU A 30 -2.38 12.26 5.59
C LEU A 30 -1.87 12.07 7.02
N ILE A 31 -1.15 10.97 7.23
CA ILE A 31 -0.57 10.64 8.53
C ILE A 31 0.81 11.30 8.61
N GLU A 32 0.95 12.33 9.44
CA GLU A 32 2.24 12.96 9.72
C GLU A 32 3.24 11.93 10.26
N ASN A 33 4.46 11.97 9.74
CA ASN A 33 5.52 11.06 10.13
C ASN A 33 6.90 11.68 9.93
N PRO A 34 7.90 11.34 10.77
CA PRO A 34 9.26 11.90 10.67
C PRO A 34 9.97 11.58 9.36
N ALA A 35 9.57 10.54 8.65
CA ALA A 35 10.16 10.14 7.37
C ALA A 35 9.65 10.99 6.18
N ALA A 36 8.68 11.89 6.40
CA ALA A 36 7.98 12.65 5.36
C ALA A 36 7.50 11.76 4.19
N ARG A 37 7.11 10.52 4.51
CA ARG A 37 6.71 9.50 3.53
C ARG A 37 5.22 9.22 3.66
N TYR A 38 4.46 9.54 2.62
CA TYR A 38 2.99 9.47 2.64
C TYR A 38 2.41 8.53 1.59
N ALA A 39 3.19 8.25 0.55
CA ALA A 39 2.80 7.39 -0.54
C ALA A 39 3.99 6.60 -1.09
N LEU A 40 3.69 5.51 -1.79
CA LEU A 40 4.60 4.83 -2.69
C LEU A 40 4.09 5.00 -4.11
N THR A 41 5.03 5.12 -5.04
CA THR A 41 4.77 5.17 -6.47
C THR A 41 5.34 3.96 -7.19
N SER A 42 4.80 3.65 -8.37
CA SER A 42 5.35 2.58 -9.23
C SER A 42 6.80 2.84 -9.69
N ALA A 43 7.30 4.08 -9.56
CA ALA A 43 8.64 4.46 -9.98
C ALA A 43 9.72 4.17 -8.93
N GLU A 44 9.35 4.04 -7.65
CA GLU A 44 10.31 3.84 -6.55
C GLU A 44 10.20 2.45 -5.88
N VAL A 45 9.09 1.76 -6.13
CA VAL A 45 8.80 0.49 -5.50
C VAL A 45 9.79 -0.60 -5.95
N VAL A 46 10.16 -1.47 -5.01
CA VAL A 46 10.99 -2.63 -5.29
C VAL A 46 10.10 -3.86 -5.44
N TYR A 47 10.20 -4.52 -6.58
CA TYR A 47 9.53 -5.80 -6.84
C TYR A 47 10.43 -6.97 -6.45
N ASP A 48 9.82 -8.08 -6.06
CA ASP A 48 10.55 -9.32 -5.87
C ASP A 48 10.87 -10.00 -7.21
N LYS A 49 11.63 -11.11 -7.14
CA LYS A 49 12.05 -11.88 -8.31
C LYS A 49 10.89 -12.49 -9.11
N ASN A 50 9.70 -12.61 -8.52
CA ASN A 50 8.50 -13.13 -9.17
C ASN A 50 7.64 -12.00 -9.77
N GLY A 51 8.07 -10.74 -9.62
CA GLY A 51 7.31 -9.56 -10.04
C GLY A 51 6.16 -9.21 -9.11
N GLU A 52 6.15 -9.72 -7.87
CA GLU A 52 5.21 -9.31 -6.85
C GLU A 52 5.74 -8.11 -6.07
N VAL A 53 4.84 -7.29 -5.55
CA VAL A 53 5.17 -6.30 -4.53
C VAL A 53 4.88 -6.87 -3.15
N ASN A 54 5.70 -6.52 -2.15
CA ASN A 54 5.35 -6.63 -0.75
C ASN A 54 5.51 -5.25 -0.11
N ILE A 55 4.43 -4.68 0.43
CA ILE A 55 4.40 -3.36 1.05
C ILE A 55 4.03 -3.49 2.52
N TRP A 56 4.87 -2.97 3.41
CA TRP A 56 4.63 -2.93 4.84
C TRP A 56 3.88 -1.67 5.24
N LEU A 57 2.75 -1.83 5.92
CA LEU A 57 2.06 -0.77 6.65
C LEU A 57 2.33 -1.00 8.13
N SER A 58 3.09 -0.12 8.76
CA SER A 58 3.52 -0.30 10.15
C SER A 58 3.92 1.02 10.78
N PRO A 59 3.70 1.21 12.10
CA PRO A 59 4.25 2.37 12.82
C PRO A 59 5.76 2.22 13.02
N ARG A 60 6.30 1.00 12.97
CA ARG A 60 7.73 0.71 13.03
C ARG A 60 8.34 0.70 11.63
N THR A 61 9.60 1.06 11.55
CA THR A 61 10.38 1.04 10.31
C THR A 61 10.53 -0.37 9.76
N HIS A 62 10.36 -0.54 8.44
CA HIS A 62 10.64 -1.78 7.72
C HIS A 62 11.58 -1.51 6.54
N ALA A 63 12.39 -2.51 6.18
CA ALA A 63 13.21 -2.46 4.98
C ALA A 63 12.36 -2.58 3.71
N GLY A 64 12.79 -1.92 2.64
CA GLY A 64 12.12 -1.97 1.33
C GLY A 64 10.88 -1.07 1.26
N ASN A 65 9.79 -1.60 0.71
CA ASN A 65 8.56 -0.85 0.53
C ASN A 65 7.82 -0.73 1.86
N TRP A 66 7.87 0.44 2.48
CA TRP A 66 7.23 0.69 3.76
C TRP A 66 6.50 2.03 3.75
N LEU A 67 5.31 2.05 4.34
CA LEU A 67 4.51 3.24 4.59
C LEU A 67 4.21 3.38 6.09
N PRO A 68 4.59 4.52 6.71
CA PRO A 68 4.29 4.80 8.10
C PRO A 68 2.78 4.91 8.35
N THR A 69 2.32 4.35 9.46
CA THR A 69 0.89 4.39 9.87
C THR A 69 0.62 5.25 11.10
N GLY A 70 1.66 5.83 11.70
CA GLY A 70 1.57 6.82 12.79
C GLY A 70 0.77 6.35 14.00
N GLU A 71 0.75 5.04 14.27
CA GLU A 71 -0.05 4.40 15.34
C GLU A 71 -1.55 4.73 15.30
N SER A 72 -2.07 5.17 14.15
CA SER A 72 -3.47 5.52 14.00
C SER A 72 -4.35 4.30 14.22
N GLU A 73 -5.36 4.40 15.09
CA GLU A 73 -6.31 3.31 15.38
C GLU A 73 -7.00 2.78 14.11
N ARG A 74 -7.20 3.68 13.14
CA ARG A 74 -7.74 3.34 11.83
C ARG A 74 -6.94 4.01 10.74
N ILE A 75 -6.59 3.22 9.73
CA ILE A 75 -6.02 3.72 8.47
C ILE A 75 -6.85 3.25 7.28
N VAL A 76 -6.78 4.05 6.22
CA VAL A 76 -7.35 3.77 4.89
C VAL A 76 -6.21 3.78 3.88
N ALA A 77 -6.07 2.67 3.15
CA ALA A 77 -5.14 2.58 2.04
C ALA A 77 -5.88 2.88 0.74
N ILE A 78 -5.40 3.87 -0.02
CA ILE A 78 -5.98 4.24 -1.32
C ILE A 78 -4.96 3.91 -2.41
N PHE A 79 -5.34 2.96 -3.26
CA PHE A 79 -4.56 2.56 -4.43
C PHE A 79 -5.16 3.20 -5.68
N ARG A 80 -4.36 3.98 -6.40
CA ARG A 80 -4.78 4.68 -7.63
C ARG A 80 -3.96 4.14 -8.79
N LEU A 81 -4.66 3.75 -9.85
CA LEU A 81 -4.09 3.32 -11.11
C LEU A 81 -4.31 4.43 -12.14
N TYR A 82 -3.26 4.79 -12.87
CA TYR A 82 -3.30 5.83 -13.89
C TYR A 82 -3.00 5.21 -15.25
N ASP A 83 -3.80 5.60 -16.25
CA ASP A 83 -3.68 5.10 -17.63
C ASP A 83 -3.66 3.56 -17.67
N THR A 84 -4.78 2.98 -17.25
CA THR A 84 -5.01 1.53 -17.27
C THR A 84 -5.58 1.08 -18.61
N PRO A 85 -5.18 -0.10 -19.12
CA PRO A 85 -5.82 -0.70 -20.28
C PRO A 85 -7.34 -0.85 -20.12
N THR A 86 -8.06 -0.78 -21.24
CA THR A 86 -9.51 -0.98 -21.30
C THR A 86 -9.88 -2.35 -20.70
N GLY A 87 -10.74 -2.35 -19.67
CA GLY A 87 -11.23 -3.59 -19.03
C GLY A 87 -10.72 -3.82 -17.61
N VAL A 88 -9.62 -3.20 -17.16
CA VAL A 88 -9.14 -3.35 -15.76
C VAL A 88 -10.20 -2.91 -14.75
N ALA A 89 -10.90 -1.80 -15.03
CA ALA A 89 -11.98 -1.29 -14.18
C ALA A 89 -13.27 -2.16 -14.18
N ARG A 90 -13.40 -3.12 -15.11
CA ARG A 90 -14.59 -3.97 -15.27
C ARG A 90 -14.31 -5.45 -14.97
N SER A 91 -13.07 -5.80 -14.65
CA SER A 91 -12.67 -7.19 -14.44
C SER A 91 -12.97 -7.63 -13.01
N GLU A 92 -13.96 -8.52 -12.85
CA GLU A 92 -14.15 -9.28 -11.59
C GLU A 92 -12.98 -10.24 -11.31
N ALA A 93 -12.17 -10.55 -12.33
CA ALA A 93 -11.01 -11.43 -12.26
C ALA A 93 -9.68 -10.69 -12.05
N ALA A 94 -9.72 -9.38 -11.75
CA ALA A 94 -8.51 -8.63 -11.45
C ALA A 94 -7.85 -9.22 -10.19
N GLU A 95 -6.67 -9.86 -10.37
CA GLU A 95 -5.83 -10.27 -9.25
C GLU A 95 -5.55 -9.07 -8.34
N MET A 96 -6.13 -9.10 -7.14
CA MET A 96 -5.92 -8.09 -6.11
C MET A 96 -4.82 -8.56 -5.15
N PRO A 97 -3.95 -7.64 -4.69
CA PRO A 97 -2.98 -7.98 -3.67
C PRO A 97 -3.71 -8.36 -2.38
N ARG A 98 -3.17 -9.35 -1.68
CA ARG A 98 -3.67 -9.77 -0.37
C ARG A 98 -3.22 -8.77 0.69
N ILE A 99 -4.14 -8.46 1.60
CA ILE A 99 -3.87 -7.65 2.79
C ILE A 99 -3.85 -8.60 3.99
N THR A 100 -2.68 -8.75 4.61
CA THR A 100 -2.48 -9.66 5.73
C THR A 100 -2.04 -8.87 6.96
N ARG A 101 -2.73 -9.09 8.09
CA ARG A 101 -2.26 -8.62 9.39
C ARG A 101 -1.21 -9.61 9.91
N GLU A 102 0.01 -9.13 10.11
CA GLU A 102 1.18 -9.96 10.42
C GLU A 102 1.42 -10.01 11.93
N ALA A 103 1.30 -8.87 12.62
CA ALA A 103 1.43 -8.78 14.07
C ALA A 103 0.70 -7.55 14.61
N CYS A 104 0.23 -7.61 15.86
CA CYS A 104 -0.30 -6.46 16.60
C CYS A 104 0.45 -6.32 17.94
N PRO A 105 0.39 -5.15 18.58
CA PRO A 105 0.86 -4.97 19.96
C PRO A 105 0.24 -5.97 20.93
#